data_AF-A0AAU7NSQ3-F1
#
_entry.id   AF-A0AAU7NSQ3-F1
#
_cell.length_a   1.000
_cell.length_b   1.000
_cell.length_c   1.000
_cell.angle_alpha   90.00
_cell.angle_beta   90.00
_cell.angle_gamma   90.00
#
_symmetry.space_group_name_H-M   'P 1'
#
loop_
_entity.id
_entity.type
_entity.pdbx_description
1 polymer ?
#
loop_
_entity_poly.entity_id
_entity_poly.type
_entity_poly.pdbx_seq_one_letter_code
_entity_poly.pdbx_strand_id
1 'polypeptide(L)'
;MITTEEILDLLSALILDLGAIREKTPDATDRAAINNQIMALTKLWRKIDDVRASESYEQLTEPKAALEAISKDLKKEKKKLDNVAKVIYRAAQAIAIAEKVVKFVA
;
A
#
# COMPACT_ATOMS: atom_id res chain seq x y z
N MET A 1 -1.88 -19.50 7.64
CA MET A 1 -1.04 -18.64 8.50
C MET A 1 -0.54 -17.51 7.63
N ILE A 2 -0.76 -16.26 8.04
CA ILE A 2 -0.30 -15.08 7.29
C ILE A 2 1.00 -14.59 7.91
N THR A 3 2.02 -14.34 7.09
CA THR A 3 3.31 -13.81 7.54
C THR A 3 3.41 -12.32 7.27
N THR A 4 4.33 -11.66 7.96
CA THR A 4 4.71 -10.27 7.68
C THR A 4 5.29 -10.11 6.26
N GLU A 5 5.94 -11.16 5.73
CA GLU A 5 6.45 -11.18 4.35
C GLU A 5 5.34 -11.01 3.31
N GLU A 6 4.21 -11.72 3.45
CA GLU A 6 3.08 -11.55 2.53
C GLU A 6 2.50 -10.12 2.55
N ILE A 7 2.51 -9.46 3.72
CA ILE A 7 2.11 -8.05 3.84
C ILE A 7 3.12 -7.14 3.16
N LEU A 8 4.42 -7.37 3.37
CA LEU A 8 5.49 -6.58 2.74
C LEU A 8 5.45 -6.69 1.21
N ASP A 9 5.15 -7.87 0.67
CA ASP A 9 4.98 -8.07 -0.78
C ASP A 9 3.80 -7.26 -1.34
N LEU A 10 2.67 -7.26 -0.63
CA LEU A 10 1.50 -6.45 -1.02
C LEU A 10 1.80 -4.96 -0.99
N LEU A 11 2.48 -4.48 0.05
CA LEU A 11 2.88 -3.08 0.17
C LEU A 11 3.87 -2.67 -0.93
N SER A 12 4.84 -3.53 -1.27
CA SER A 12 5.74 -3.34 -2.41
C SER A 12 4.97 -3.23 -3.73
N ALA A 13 4.01 -4.12 -3.98
CA ALA A 13 3.19 -4.07 -5.19
C ALA A 13 2.36 -2.78 -5.27
N LEU A 14 1.77 -2.34 -4.14
CA LEU A 14 1.03 -1.09 -4.06
C LEU A 14 1.91 0.13 -4.37
N ILE A 15 3.11 0.18 -3.79
CA ILE A 15 4.08 1.26 -4.04
C ILE A 15 4.44 1.33 -5.53
N LEU A 16 4.70 0.18 -6.17
CA LEU A 16 5.02 0.12 -7.59
C LEU A 16 3.84 0.56 -8.48
N ASP A 17 2.62 0.12 -8.16
CA ASP A 17 1.43 0.49 -8.91
C ASP A 17 1.13 1.99 -8.77
N LEU A 18 1.29 2.56 -7.58
CA LEU A 18 1.18 4.01 -7.35
C LEU A 18 2.26 4.78 -8.12
N GLY A 19 3.50 4.28 -8.17
CA GLY A 19 4.58 4.88 -8.95
C GLY A 19 4.23 4.97 -10.45
N ALA A 20 3.72 3.88 -11.01
CA ALA A 20 3.28 3.84 -12.40
C ALA A 20 2.06 4.75 -12.67
N ILE A 21 1.13 4.86 -11.72
CA ILE A 21 -0.01 5.79 -11.83
C ILE A 21 0.47 7.25 -11.77
N ARG A 22 1.37 7.57 -10.85
CA ARG A 22 1.98 8.91 -10.72
C ARG A 22 2.62 9.35 -12.04
N GLU A 23 3.34 8.46 -12.72
CA GLU A 23 3.97 8.77 -14.01
C GLU A 23 2.97 9.11 -15.12
N LYS A 24 1.77 8.53 -15.05
CA LYS A 24 0.68 8.78 -16.01
C LYS A 24 -0.22 9.96 -15.62
N THR A 25 -0.07 10.48 -14.41
CA THR A 25 -0.90 11.58 -13.89
C THR A 25 -0.38 12.91 -14.43
N PRO A 26 -1.17 13.68 -15.22
CA PRO A 26 -0.68 14.90 -15.85
C PRO A 26 -0.57 16.06 -14.84
N ASP A 27 -1.51 16.14 -13.89
CA ASP A 27 -1.55 17.20 -12.89
C ASP A 27 -0.40 17.10 -11.89
N ALA A 28 0.27 18.23 -11.63
CA ALA A 28 1.43 18.27 -10.74
C ALA A 28 1.05 18.12 -9.25
N THR A 29 -0.12 18.64 -8.86
CA THR A 29 -0.63 18.57 -7.49
C THR A 29 -1.00 17.14 -7.15
N ASP A 30 -1.73 16.46 -8.04
CA ASP A 30 -2.11 15.07 -7.87
C ASP A 30 -0.89 14.14 -7.88
N ARG A 31 0.10 14.40 -8.75
CA ARG A 31 1.37 13.66 -8.72
C ARG A 31 2.09 13.80 -7.38
N ALA A 32 2.16 15.02 -6.85
CA ALA A 32 2.76 15.27 -5.55
C ALA A 32 1.98 14.55 -4.43
N ALA A 33 0.65 14.56 -4.50
CA ALA A 33 -0.21 13.83 -3.56
C ALA A 33 0.08 12.32 -3.59
N ILE A 34 0.11 11.69 -4.77
CA ILE A 34 0.45 10.26 -4.92
C ILE A 34 1.87 10.00 -4.40
N ASN A 35 2.84 10.88 -4.69
CA ASN A 35 4.21 10.73 -4.21
C ASN A 35 4.30 10.74 -2.67
N ASN A 36 3.53 11.61 -2.01
CA ASN A 36 3.47 11.63 -0.54
C ASN A 36 2.90 10.31 0.02
N GLN A 37 1.90 9.73 -0.65
CA GLN A 37 1.36 8.42 -0.26
C GLN A 37 2.42 7.31 -0.41
N ILE A 38 3.18 7.32 -1.51
CA ILE A 38 4.29 6.37 -1.74
C ILE A 38 5.34 6.48 -0.63
N MET A 39 5.74 7.70 -0.26
CA MET A 39 6.72 7.93 0.80
C MET A 39 6.22 7.40 2.16
N ALA A 40 4.96 7.65 2.49
CA ALA A 40 4.35 7.16 3.73
C ALA A 40 4.27 5.62 3.76
N LEU A 41 3.80 4.99 2.67
CA LEU A 41 3.78 3.53 2.55
C LEU A 41 5.18 2.93 2.64
N THR A 42 6.19 3.54 1.99
CA THR A 42 7.58 3.09 2.05
C THR A 42 8.12 3.16 3.49
N LYS A 43 7.78 4.20 4.24
CA LYS A 43 8.17 4.32 5.66
C LYS A 43 7.53 3.21 6.51
N LEU A 44 6.26 2.90 6.27
CA LEU A 44 5.56 1.83 6.99
C LEU A 44 6.08 0.45 6.61
N TRP A 45 6.35 0.22 5.32
CA TRP A 45 6.99 -0.99 4.82
C TRP A 45 8.29 -1.26 5.57
N ARG A 46 9.18 -0.25 5.68
CA ARG A 46 10.45 -0.40 6.42
C ARG A 46 10.24 -0.74 7.89
N LYS A 47 9.28 -0.08 8.55
CA LYS A 47 8.96 -0.39 9.95
C LYS A 47 8.50 -1.83 10.16
N ILE A 48 7.71 -2.37 9.22
CA ILE A 48 7.26 -3.77 9.28
C ILE A 48 8.42 -4.72 8.98
N ASP A 49 9.30 -4.36 8.05
CA ASP A 49 10.49 -5.14 7.71
C ASP A 49 11.53 -5.16 8.86
N ASP A 50 11.72 -4.04 9.54
CA ASP A 50 12.64 -3.92 10.69
C ASP A 50 12.24 -4.85 11.85
N VAL A 51 10.94 -5.11 12.00
CA VAL A 51 10.39 -6.00 13.05
C VAL A 51 10.03 -7.38 12.52
N ARG A 52 10.35 -7.69 11.26
CA ARG A 52 10.10 -9.01 10.66
C ARG A 52 11.03 -10.06 11.29
N ALA A 53 10.56 -10.67 12.36
CA ALA A 53 10.86 -12.07 12.63
C ALA A 53 9.98 -12.93 11.69
N SER A 54 10.41 -14.13 11.32
CA SER A 54 9.63 -15.08 10.49
C SER A 54 8.40 -15.65 11.24
N GLU A 55 7.65 -14.79 11.90
CA GLU A 55 6.51 -15.09 12.75
C GLU A 55 5.21 -15.04 11.94
N SER A 56 4.33 -15.99 12.24
CA SER A 56 2.98 -16.05 11.70
C SER A 56 2.03 -15.33 12.65
N TYR A 57 1.14 -14.50 12.10
CA TYR A 57 0.14 -13.75 12.87
C TYR A 57 -1.25 -13.95 12.26
N GLU A 58 -2.15 -14.62 12.98
CA GLU A 58 -3.54 -14.83 12.51
C GLU A 58 -4.30 -13.49 12.37
N GLN A 59 -3.93 -12.49 13.17
CA GLN A 59 -4.48 -11.14 13.15
C GLN A 59 -4.16 -10.36 11.86
N LEU A 60 -3.20 -10.83 11.04
CA LEU A 60 -2.88 -10.20 9.75
C LEU A 60 -3.81 -10.62 8.60
N THR A 61 -4.73 -11.55 8.83
CA THR A 61 -5.69 -12.00 7.80
C THR A 61 -6.56 -10.85 7.26
N GLU A 62 -7.10 -10.01 8.14
CA GLU A 62 -7.91 -8.86 7.74
C GLU A 62 -7.07 -7.77 7.03
N PRO A 63 -5.92 -7.33 7.56
CA PRO A 63 -5.01 -6.44 6.85
C PRO A 63 -4.61 -6.95 5.46
N LYS A 64 -4.29 -8.23 5.32
CA LYS A 64 -3.93 -8.86 4.04
C LYS A 64 -5.08 -8.73 3.03
N ALA A 65 -6.27 -9.19 3.40
CA ALA A 65 -7.43 -9.16 2.51
C ALA A 65 -7.79 -7.73 2.06
N ALA A 66 -7.66 -6.76 2.97
CA ALA A 66 -7.91 -5.35 2.64
C ALA A 66 -6.84 -4.79 1.67
N LEU A 67 -5.56 -5.08 1.89
CA LEU A 67 -4.48 -4.67 0.97
C LEU A 67 -4.60 -5.33 -0.41
N GLU A 68 -5.00 -6.60 -0.48
CA GLU A 68 -5.26 -7.30 -1.74
C GLU A 68 -6.40 -6.64 -2.55
N ALA A 69 -7.49 -6.28 -1.87
CA ALA A 69 -8.61 -5.58 -2.51
C ALA A 69 -8.17 -4.22 -3.07
N ILE A 70 -7.39 -3.46 -2.30
CA ILE A 70 -6.82 -2.17 -2.74
C ILE A 70 -5.87 -2.37 -3.92
N SER A 71 -4.99 -3.38 -3.87
CA SER A 71 -4.06 -3.70 -4.97
C SER A 71 -4.81 -4.01 -6.25
N LYS A 72 -5.89 -4.80 -6.18
CA LYS A 72 -6.74 -5.10 -7.33
C LYS A 72 -7.38 -3.84 -7.92
N ASP A 73 -7.83 -2.91 -7.09
CA ASP A 73 -8.38 -1.63 -7.53
C ASP A 73 -7.31 -0.76 -8.19
N LEU A 74 -6.13 -0.61 -7.58
CA LEU A 74 -5.03 0.18 -8.17
C LEU A 74 -4.53 -0.42 -9.49
N LYS A 75 -4.51 -1.75 -9.64
CA LYS A 75 -4.16 -2.40 -10.92
C LYS A 75 -5.15 -2.07 -12.03
N LYS A 76 -6.43 -1.85 -11.72
CA LYS A 76 -7.43 -1.38 -12.71
C LYS A 76 -7.16 0.08 -13.08
N GLU A 77 -6.96 0.94 -12.08
CA GLU A 77 -6.66 2.35 -12.31
C GLU A 77 -5.33 2.53 -13.06
N LYS A 78 -4.32 1.68 -12.84
CA LYS A 78 -3.05 1.70 -13.59
C LYS A 78 -3.24 1.49 -15.10
N LYS A 79 -4.27 0.76 -15.51
CA LYS A 79 -4.53 0.46 -16.93
C LYS A 79 -5.22 1.61 -17.66
N LYS A 80 -6.15 2.30 -16.98
CA LYS A 80 -7.03 3.30 -17.63
C LYS A 80 -6.94 4.72 -17.05
N LEU A 81 -6.38 4.86 -15.85
CA LEU A 81 -6.33 6.06 -15.02
C LEU A 81 -7.62 6.86 -15.08
N ASP A 82 -8.71 6.20 -14.70
CA ASP A 82 -10.05 6.78 -14.83
C ASP A 82 -10.28 7.88 -13.78
N ASN A 83 -9.74 7.71 -12.56
CA ASN A 83 -9.93 8.68 -11.48
C ASN A 83 -8.74 8.74 -10.49
N VAL A 84 -7.98 9.84 -10.54
CA VAL A 84 -6.81 10.06 -9.68
C VAL A 84 -7.19 10.29 -8.21
N ALA A 85 -8.28 10.98 -7.91
CA ALA A 85 -8.76 11.17 -6.55
C ALA A 85 -9.08 9.84 -5.86
N LYS A 86 -9.64 8.88 -6.62
CA LYS A 86 -9.88 7.52 -6.14
C LYS A 86 -8.57 6.79 -5.83
N VAL A 87 -7.54 6.95 -6.67
CA VAL A 87 -6.20 6.39 -6.42
C VAL A 87 -5.62 6.91 -5.11
N ILE A 88 -5.67 8.23 -4.91
CA ILE A 88 -5.18 8.88 -3.68
C ILE A 88 -5.95 8.37 -2.45
N TYR A 89 -7.28 8.26 -2.56
CA TYR A 89 -8.12 7.72 -1.48
C TYR A 89 -7.75 6.28 -1.14
N ARG A 90 -7.58 5.42 -2.14
CA ARG A 90 -7.16 4.02 -1.95
C ARG A 90 -5.77 3.90 -1.32
N ALA A 91 -4.84 4.76 -1.70
CA ALA A 91 -3.52 4.82 -1.10
C ALA A 91 -3.58 5.21 0.39
N ALA A 92 -4.43 6.18 0.74
CA ALA A 92 -4.64 6.57 2.13
C ALA A 92 -5.25 5.43 2.97
N GLN A 93 -6.16 4.63 2.40
CA GLN A 93 -6.68 3.43 3.05
C GLN A 93 -5.57 2.39 3.29
N ALA A 94 -4.69 2.18 2.30
CA ALA A 94 -3.56 1.26 2.44
C ALA A 94 -2.59 1.69 3.56
N ILE A 95 -2.35 3.01 3.71
CA ILE A 95 -1.55 3.56 4.81
C ILE A 95 -2.19 3.22 6.16
N ALA A 96 -3.49 3.48 6.32
CA ALA A 96 -4.19 3.20 7.57
C ALA A 96 -4.13 1.70 7.94
N ILE A 97 -4.19 0.81 6.95
CA ILE A 97 -4.03 -0.63 7.16
C ILE A 97 -2.60 -0.96 7.58
N ALA A 98 -1.60 -0.43 6.89
CA ALA A 98 -0.19 -0.65 7.21
C ALA A 98 0.18 -0.10 8.61
N GLU A 99 -0.40 1.02 9.04
CA GLU A 99 -0.26 1.53 10.41
C GLU A 99 -0.83 0.56 11.45
N LYS A 100 -1.96 -0.10 11.17
CA LYS A 100 -2.49 -1.15 12.04
C LYS A 100 -1.53 -2.35 12.10
N VAL A 101 -0.99 -2.77 10.95
CA VAL A 101 -0.01 -3.87 10.91
C VAL A 101 1.19 -3.55 11.79
N VAL A 102 1.79 -2.36 11.65
CA VAL A 102 2.91 -1.92 12.50
C VAL A 102 2.58 -2.07 13.99
N LYS A 103 1.36 -1.74 14.43
CA LYS A 103 0.95 -1.90 15.84
C LYS A 103 0.79 -3.35 16.29
N PHE A 104 0.60 -4.29 15.36
CA PHE A 104 0.47 -5.71 15.67
C PHE A 104 1.83 -6.41 15.73
N VAL A 105 2.81 -5.91 14.98
CA VAL A 105 4.11 -6.58 14.79
C VAL A 105 5.26 -5.92 15.56
N ALA A 106 5.05 -4.73 16.13
CA ALA A 106 6.02 -4.01 16.96
C ALA A 106 5.66 -4.10 18.44
#